data_AF-A0A7C1WSN6-F1
#
_entry.id   AF-A0A7C1WSN6-F1
#
_cell.length_a   1.000
_cell.length_b   1.000
_cell.length_c   1.000
_cell.angle_alpha   90.00
_cell.angle_beta   90.00
_cell.angle_gamma   90.00
#
_symmetry.space_group_name_H-M   'P 1'
#
loop_
_entity.id
_entity.type
_entity.pdbx_description
1 polymer ?
#
loop_
_entity_poly.entity_id
_entity_poly.type
_entity_poly.pdbx_seq_one_letter_code
_entity_poly.pdbx_strand_id
1 'polypeptide(L)'
;MNIRASSDLICDHLTQSSFQKEADEVSQLTDVVLNETASMGERQDAAKQLISRCHVKWLGDYFIVGVSYDQWLKLLTQLSKLLSKV
;
A
#
# COMPACT_ATOMS: atom_id res chain seq x y z
N MET A 1 -2.51 13.77 -0.19
CA MET A 1 -2.52 12.57 0.69
C MET A 1 -1.09 12.19 1.01
N ASN A 2 -0.83 11.76 2.25
CA ASN A 2 0.48 11.24 2.68
C ASN A 2 0.48 9.70 2.59
N ILE A 3 1.60 9.06 2.95
CA ILE A 3 1.76 7.60 2.91
C ILE A 3 0.70 6.92 3.77
N ARG A 4 0.50 7.38 5.03
CA ARG A 4 -0.47 6.80 5.97
C ARG A 4 -1.89 6.82 5.43
N ALA A 5 -2.39 8.00 5.04
CA ALA A 5 -3.74 8.15 4.52
C ALA A 5 -3.98 7.36 3.22
N SER A 6 -2.96 7.21 2.36
CA SER A 6 -3.07 6.39 1.15
C SER A 6 -3.11 4.90 1.45
N SER A 7 -2.28 4.46 2.40
CA SER A 7 -2.25 3.09 2.90
C SER A 7 -3.57 2.70 3.58
N ASP A 8 -4.10 3.54 4.46
CA ASP A 8 -5.37 3.28 5.16
C ASP A 8 -6.54 3.09 4.19
N LEU A 9 -6.66 3.97 3.20
CA LEU A 9 -7.72 3.85 2.20
C LEU A 9 -7.61 2.55 1.37
N ILE A 10 -6.38 2.12 1.06
CA ILE A 10 -6.12 0.84 0.40
C ILE A 10 -6.52 -0.33 1.31
N CYS A 11 -6.15 -0.29 2.59
CA CYS A 11 -6.52 -1.31 3.57
C CYS A 11 -8.04 -1.41 3.77
N ASP A 12 -8.74 -0.28 3.81
CA ASP A 12 -10.20 -0.25 3.93
C ASP A 12 -10.87 -0.95 2.74
N HIS A 13 -10.43 -0.63 1.52
CA HIS A 13 -10.93 -1.27 0.31
C HIS A 13 -10.64 -2.76 0.25
N LEU A 14 -9.43 -3.18 0.65
CA LEU A 14 -9.06 -4.60 0.74
C LEU A 14 -9.92 -5.34 1.77
N THR A 15 -10.08 -4.76 2.97
CA THR A 15 -10.88 -5.33 4.06
C THR A 15 -12.36 -5.49 3.65
N GLN A 16 -12.95 -4.45 3.05
CA GLN A 16 -14.32 -4.49 2.53
C GLN A 16 -14.50 -5.53 1.42
N SER A 17 -13.44 -5.81 0.68
CA SER A 17 -13.40 -6.82 -0.40
C SER A 17 -12.98 -8.21 0.10
N SER A 18 -12.90 -8.43 1.41
CA SER A 18 -12.50 -9.70 2.05
C SER A 18 -11.02 -10.11 1.82
N PHE A 19 -10.14 -9.16 1.49
CA PHE A 19 -8.69 -9.34 1.36
C PHE A 19 -7.95 -8.89 2.63
N GLN A 20 -8.34 -9.44 3.79
CA GLN A 20 -7.80 -9.03 5.09
C GLN A 20 -6.28 -9.25 5.17
N LYS A 21 -5.79 -10.37 4.64
CA LYS A 21 -4.37 -10.71 4.69
C LYS A 21 -3.52 -9.66 3.94
N GLU A 22 -4.01 -9.18 2.81
CA GLU A 22 -3.35 -8.17 2.02
C GLU A 22 -3.42 -6.80 2.71
N ALA A 23 -4.54 -6.48 3.35
CA ALA A 23 -4.67 -5.27 4.15
C ALA A 23 -3.67 -5.27 5.33
N ASP A 24 -3.55 -6.40 6.03
CA ASP A 24 -2.63 -6.55 7.16
C ASP A 24 -1.17 -6.36 6.71
N GLU A 25 -0.78 -6.95 5.58
CA GLU A 25 0.58 -6.81 5.06
C GLU A 25 0.89 -5.39 4.60
N VAL A 26 -0.07 -4.72 3.93
CA VAL A 26 0.06 -3.29 3.56
C VAL A 26 0.22 -2.43 4.81
N SER A 27 -0.58 -2.67 5.85
CA SER A 27 -0.50 -1.94 7.11
C SER A 27 0.85 -2.14 7.80
N GLN A 28 1.31 -3.39 7.95
CA GLN A 28 2.58 -3.72 8.59
C GLN A 28 3.78 -3.07 7.89
N LEU A 29 3.84 -3.15 6.56
CA LEU A 29 4.89 -2.49 5.79
C LEU A 29 4.83 -0.96 5.93
N THR A 30 3.63 -0.40 5.99
CA THR A 30 3.44 1.04 6.18
C THR A 30 3.95 1.49 7.55
N ASP A 31 3.70 0.71 8.59
CA ASP A 31 4.18 1.00 9.94
C ASP A 31 5.71 1.01 9.99
N VAL A 32 6.38 0.06 9.34
CA VAL A 32 7.85 0.04 9.25
C VAL A 32 8.37 1.25 8.48
N VAL A 33 7.75 1.63 7.36
CA VAL A 33 8.14 2.81 6.56
C VAL A 33 8.08 4.11 7.38
N LEU A 34 7.07 4.23 8.24
CA LEU A 34 6.81 5.43 9.05
C LEU A 34 7.46 5.37 10.44
N ASN A 35 8.09 4.27 10.80
CA ASN A 35 8.74 4.12 12.10
C ASN A 35 10.02 4.98 12.18
N GLU A 36 10.02 6.01 13.02
CA GLU A 36 11.17 6.89 13.24
C GLU A 36 12.34 6.20 13.96
N THR A 37 12.09 5.10 14.68
CA THR A 37 13.15 4.32 15.34
C THR A 37 13.78 3.28 14.43
N ALA A 38 13.18 3.01 13.26
CA ALA A 38 13.74 2.10 12.28
C ALA A 38 14.89 2.77 11.52
N SER A 39 15.91 1.99 11.17
CA SER A 39 17.01 2.48 10.36
C SER A 39 16.52 2.90 8.97
N MET A 40 17.25 3.81 8.33
CA MET A 40 16.93 4.22 6.96
C MET A 40 16.90 3.04 5.99
N GLY A 41 17.77 2.05 6.19
CA GLY A 41 17.81 0.83 5.39
C GLY A 41 16.53 -0.01 5.53
N GLU A 42 16.04 -0.21 6.76
CA GLU A 42 14.79 -0.95 7.02
C GLU A 42 13.59 -0.23 6.41
N ARG A 43 13.52 1.09 6.56
CA ARG A 43 12.43 1.91 5.99
C ARG A 43 12.43 1.85 4.47
N GLN A 44 13.59 1.91 3.83
CA GLN A 44 13.73 1.79 2.37
C GLN A 44 13.39 0.38 1.86
N ASP A 45 13.78 -0.66 2.60
CA ASP A 45 13.44 -2.03 2.24
C ASP A 45 11.93 -2.27 2.33
N ALA A 46 11.29 -1.85 3.43
CA ALA A 46 9.85 -1.90 3.58
C ALA A 46 9.12 -1.09 2.49
N ALA A 47 9.63 0.10 2.13
CA ALA A 47 9.08 0.90 1.04
C ALA A 47 9.16 0.16 -0.31
N LYS A 48 10.28 -0.50 -0.62
CA LYS A 48 10.43 -1.31 -1.85
C LYS A 48 9.47 -2.50 -1.87
N GLN A 49 9.33 -3.21 -0.76
CA GLN A 49 8.38 -4.32 -0.63
C GLN A 49 6.95 -3.83 -0.88
N LEU A 50 6.57 -2.70 -0.28
CA LEU A 50 5.24 -2.12 -0.43
C LEU A 50 4.97 -1.60 -1.85
N ILE A 51 5.98 -1.02 -2.51
CA ILE A 51 5.91 -0.65 -3.94
C ILE A 51 5.68 -1.88 -4.81
N SER A 52 6.37 -2.99 -4.53
CA SER A 52 6.18 -4.26 -5.24
C SER A 52 4.74 -4.76 -5.13
N ARG A 53 4.14 -4.66 -3.93
CA ARG A 53 2.73 -5.02 -3.70
C ARG A 53 1.75 -4.15 -4.48
N CYS A 54 2.06 -2.86 -4.68
CA CYS A 54 1.22 -1.93 -5.47
C CYS A 54 1.20 -2.24 -6.98
N HIS A 55 2.01 -3.18 -7.47
CA HIS A 55 2.10 -3.50 -8.89
C HIS A 55 0.83 -4.22 -9.40
N VAL A 56 0.55 -4.07 -10.70
CA VAL A 56 -0.64 -4.65 -11.35
C VAL A 56 -0.74 -6.18 -11.19
N LYS A 57 0.39 -6.89 -11.18
CA LYS A 57 0.43 -8.35 -10.97
C LYS A 57 0.12 -8.82 -9.54
N TRP A 58 0.02 -7.89 -8.59
CA TRP A 58 -0.24 -8.17 -7.18
C TRP A 58 -1.58 -7.55 -6.81
N LEU A 59 -1.58 -6.48 -6.00
CA LEU A 59 -2.82 -5.83 -5.57
C LEU A 59 -3.60 -5.27 -6.75
N GLY A 60 -2.94 -4.86 -7.84
CA GLY A 60 -3.63 -4.27 -8.97
C GLY A 60 -4.50 -5.25 -9.76
N ASP A 61 -4.33 -6.58 -9.62
CA ASP A 61 -5.17 -7.58 -10.31
C ASP A 61 -6.46 -7.91 -9.53
N TYR A 62 -6.63 -7.31 -8.35
CA TYR A 62 -7.73 -7.66 -7.45
C TYR A 62 -9.01 -6.95 -7.88
N PHE A 63 -10.11 -7.70 -7.85
CA PHE A 63 -11.44 -7.11 -7.94
C PHE A 63 -11.81 -6.50 -6.58
N ILE A 64 -11.78 -5.17 -6.49
CA ILE A 64 -12.13 -4.43 -5.28
C ILE A 64 -13.60 -3.98 -5.35
N VAL A 65 -14.39 -4.40 -4.37
CA VAL A 65 -15.80 -4.06 -4.28
C VAL A 65 -15.97 -2.55 -4.08
N GLY A 66 -16.88 -1.95 -4.86
CA GLY A 66 -17.24 -0.54 -4.70
C GLY A 66 -16.24 0.47 -5.30
N VAL A 67 -15.19 0.00 -5.99
CA VAL A 67 -14.18 0.86 -6.64
C VAL A 67 -13.94 0.38 -8.07
N SER A 68 -13.86 1.30 -9.04
CA SER A 68 -13.50 0.93 -10.40
C SER A 68 -12.02 0.55 -10.50
N TYR A 69 -11.68 -0.34 -11.44
CA TYR A 69 -10.29 -0.73 -11.67
C TYR A 69 -9.34 0.46 -11.86
N ASP A 70 -9.76 1.48 -12.62
CA ASP A 70 -8.97 2.69 -12.83
C ASP A 70 -8.78 3.52 -11.54
N GLN A 71 -9.80 3.58 -10.68
CA GLN A 71 -9.70 4.24 -9.38
C GLN A 71 -8.74 3.48 -8.47
N TRP A 72 -8.83 2.15 -8.47
CA TRP A 72 -7.95 1.29 -7.71
C TRP A 72 -6.48 1.45 -8.12
N LEU A 73 -6.19 1.36 -9.43
CA LEU A 73 -4.83 1.56 -9.94
C LEU A 73 -4.30 2.96 -9.64
N LYS A 74 -5.14 3.99 -9.65
CA LYS A 74 -4.75 5.36 -9.28
C LYS A 74 -4.32 5.43 -7.81
N LEU A 75 -5.03 4.77 -6.90
CA LEU A 75 -4.66 4.70 -5.48
C LEU A 75 -3.31 4.02 -5.28
N LEU A 76 -3.13 2.84 -5.89
CA LEU A 76 -1.87 2.08 -5.83
C LEU A 76 -0.69 2.89 -6.42
N THR A 77 -0.91 3.55 -7.57
CA THR A 77 0.10 4.39 -8.21
C THR A 77 0.48 5.59 -7.34
N GLN A 78 -0.51 6.19 -6.67
CA GLN A 78 -0.27 7.32 -5.78
C GLN A 78 0.56 6.91 -4.56
N LEU A 79 0.22 5.80 -3.91
CA LEU A 79 0.99 5.26 -2.78
C LEU A 79 2.43 4.93 -3.23
N SER A 80 2.60 4.25 -4.36
CA SER A 80 3.91 3.91 -4.92
C SER A 80 4.80 5.15 -5.15
N LYS A 81 4.25 6.23 -5.70
CA LYS A 81 4.96 7.51 -5.90
C LYS A 81 5.36 8.22 -4.61
N LEU A 82 4.61 8.00 -3.53
CA LEU A 82 4.97 8.56 -2.22
C LEU A 82 6.09 7.74 -1.59
N LEU A 83 6.01 6.42 -1.69
CA LEU A 83 7.01 5.48 -1.18
C LEU A 83 8.35 5.60 -1.91
N SER A 84 8.36 5.93 -3.20
CA SER A 84 9.60 6.13 -3.96
C SER A 84 10.44 7.33 -3.48
N LYS A 85 9.95 8.10 -2.51
CA LYS A 85 10.62 9.25 -1.90
C LYS A 85 11.12 8.98 -0.47
N VAL A 86 10.88 7.77 0.04
CA VAL A 86 11.41 7.26 1.31
C VAL A 86 12.84 6.78 1.07
#